data_AF-A0A7V7E9P7-F1
#
_entry.id   AF-A0A7V7E9P7-F1
#
_cell.length_a   1.000
_cell.length_b   1.000
_cell.length_c   1.000
_cell.angle_alpha   90.00
_cell.angle_beta   90.00
_cell.angle_gamma   90.00
#
_symmetry.space_group_name_H-M   'P 1'
#
loop_
_entity.id
_entity.type
_entity.pdbx_description
1 polymer ?
#
loop_
_entity_poly.entity_id
_entity_poly.type
_entity_poly.pdbx_seq_one_letter_code
_entity_poly.pdbx_strand_id
1 'polypeptide(L)'
;INYGSVLFVAGIMGLGTIVNQSGLGARLAGAILSVVPLAPDQPVTNFAGLTAVSTLLGLITTLPGVPAVLTPLAGQMASASGLPLETVLHAQVLGFSTPILPYESAPLVVAVGLGGERSGPLVKLCLLLALLTVLLLLPLDFLWWRLLGRI
;
A
#
# COMPACT_ATOMS: atom_id res chain seq x y z
N ILE A 1 -19.65 -19.66 8.25
CA ILE A 1 -18.79 -19.31 7.09
C ILE A 1 -19.09 -17.87 6.71
N ASN A 2 -18.08 -17.00 6.62
CA ASN A 2 -18.28 -15.60 6.22
C ASN A 2 -18.33 -15.53 4.68
N TYR A 3 -19.53 -15.74 4.11
CA TYR A 3 -19.74 -15.66 2.67
C TYR A 3 -19.35 -14.30 2.08
N GLY A 4 -19.42 -13.22 2.88
CA GLY A 4 -18.98 -11.89 2.49
C GLY A 4 -17.49 -11.82 2.17
N SER A 5 -16.64 -12.43 3.00
CA SER A 5 -15.19 -12.50 2.75
C SER A 5 -14.86 -13.29 1.49
N VAL A 6 -15.59 -14.39 1.23
CA VAL A 6 -15.40 -15.20 0.02
C VAL A 6 -15.78 -14.41 -1.24
N LEU A 7 -16.94 -13.73 -1.22
CA LEU A 7 -17.39 -12.90 -2.34
C LEU A 7 -16.43 -11.73 -2.59
N PHE A 8 -15.90 -11.13 -1.53
CA PHE A 8 -14.94 -10.04 -1.62
C PHE A 8 -13.62 -10.48 -2.27
N VAL A 9 -13.06 -11.61 -1.84
CA VAL A 9 -11.83 -12.18 -2.44
C VAL A 9 -12.07 -12.53 -3.91
N ALA A 10 -13.18 -13.19 -4.23
CA ALA A 10 -13.56 -13.51 -5.62
C ALA A 10 -13.70 -12.24 -6.48
N GLY A 11 -14.30 -11.18 -5.93
CA GLY A 11 -14.43 -9.88 -6.58
C GLY A 11 -13.09 -9.21 -6.88
N ILE A 12 -12.17 -9.19 -5.90
CA ILE A 12 -10.82 -8.63 -6.11
C ILE A 12 -10.04 -9.43 -7.18
N MET A 13 -10.10 -10.76 -7.14
CA MET A 13 -9.44 -11.60 -8.15
C MET A 13 -10.06 -11.41 -9.55
N GLY A 14 -11.39 -11.28 -9.64
CA GLY A 14 -12.09 -10.98 -10.89
C GLY A 14 -11.70 -9.61 -11.45
N LEU A 15 -11.70 -8.57 -10.62
CA LEU A 15 -11.24 -7.23 -10.98
C LEU A 15 -9.80 -7.24 -11.46
N GLY A 16 -8.89 -7.93 -10.76
CA GLY A 16 -7.50 -8.08 -11.17
C GLY A 16 -7.35 -8.69 -12.57
N THR A 17 -8.18 -9.68 -12.89
CA THR A 17 -8.20 -10.32 -14.22
C THR A 17 -8.68 -9.36 -15.31
N ILE A 18 -9.76 -8.62 -15.06
CA ILE A 18 -10.30 -7.62 -16.00
C ILE A 18 -9.29 -6.48 -16.23
N VAL A 19 -8.64 -5.99 -15.17
CA VAL A 19 -7.61 -4.96 -15.25
C VAL A 19 -6.42 -5.43 -16.09
N ASN A 20 -6.02 -6.70 -15.95
CA ASN A 20 -4.94 -7.29 -16.74
C ASN A 20 -5.34 -7.47 -18.22
N GLN A 21 -6.53 -8.00 -18.50
CA GLN A 21 -7.00 -8.27 -19.86
C GLN A 21 -7.37 -6.99 -20.64
N SER A 22 -7.88 -5.96 -19.96
CA SER A 22 -8.23 -4.68 -20.60
C SER A 22 -7.02 -3.80 -20.94
N GLY A 23 -5.82 -4.18 -20.51
CA GLY A 23 -4.61 -3.35 -20.62
C GLY A 23 -4.63 -2.12 -19.69
N LEU A 24 -5.69 -1.94 -18.88
CA LEU A 24 -5.79 -0.85 -17.91
C LEU A 24 -4.69 -0.97 -16.86
N GLY A 25 -4.33 -2.19 -16.45
CA GLY A 25 -3.25 -2.43 -15.50
C GLY A 25 -1.90 -1.95 -16.02
N ALA A 26 -1.59 -2.20 -17.31
CA ALA A 26 -0.36 -1.70 -17.94
C ALA A 26 -0.33 -0.17 -18.05
N ARG A 27 -1.48 0.47 -18.31
CA ARG A 27 -1.59 1.94 -18.34
C ARG A 27 -1.45 2.56 -16.94
N LEU A 28 -2.10 1.97 -15.94
CA LEU A 28 -1.99 2.40 -14.54
C LEU A 28 -0.57 2.19 -14.00
N ALA A 29 0.03 1.03 -14.27
CA ALA A 29 1.43 0.76 -13.95
C ALA A 29 2.34 1.79 -14.63
N GLY A 30 2.14 2.08 -15.93
CA GLY A 30 2.90 3.11 -16.63
C GLY A 30 2.75 4.50 -16.02
N ALA A 31 1.54 4.87 -15.59
CA ALA A 31 1.27 6.14 -14.91
C ALA A 31 1.88 6.21 -13.50
N ILE A 32 1.92 5.09 -12.78
CA ILE A 32 2.59 5.01 -11.48
C ILE A 32 4.11 5.05 -11.66
N LEU A 33 4.65 4.32 -12.63
CA LEU A 33 6.08 4.24 -12.93
C LEU A 33 6.65 5.53 -13.52
N SER A 34 5.83 6.39 -14.15
CA SER A 34 6.27 7.72 -14.58
C SER A 34 6.46 8.67 -13.41
N VAL A 35 5.74 8.47 -12.31
CA VAL A 35 5.88 9.25 -11.08
C VAL A 35 6.93 8.62 -10.14
N VAL A 36 7.03 7.29 -10.14
CA VAL A 36 8.00 6.52 -9.36
C VAL A 36 8.93 5.76 -10.31
N PRO A 37 10.06 6.36 -10.72
CA PRO A 37 11.02 5.70 -11.59
C PRO A 37 11.71 4.57 -10.83
N LEU A 38 11.13 3.37 -10.91
CA LEU A 38 11.75 2.16 -10.38
C LEU A 38 12.93 1.77 -11.27
N ALA A 39 14.09 1.56 -10.67
CA ALA A 39 15.31 1.18 -11.37
C ALA A 39 16.06 0.08 -10.60
N PRO A 40 16.54 -1.00 -11.26
CA PRO A 40 17.23 -2.10 -10.59
C PRO A 40 18.43 -1.68 -9.72
N ASP A 41 19.13 -0.62 -10.12
CA ASP A 41 20.33 -0.14 -9.41
C ASP A 41 20.04 0.76 -8.19
N GLN A 42 18.77 1.03 -7.87
CA GLN A 42 18.40 1.96 -6.80
C GLN A 42 17.43 1.34 -5.78
N PRO A 43 17.91 0.40 -4.94
CA PRO A 43 17.08 -0.28 -3.94
C PRO A 43 16.36 0.66 -2.96
N VAL A 44 17.02 1.76 -2.56
CA VAL A 44 16.46 2.76 -1.63
C VAL A 44 15.26 3.49 -2.25
N THR A 45 15.41 3.96 -3.49
CA THR A 45 14.34 4.72 -4.17
C THR A 45 13.20 3.81 -4.57
N ASN A 46 13.48 2.56 -4.93
CA ASN A 46 12.47 1.54 -5.18
C ASN A 46 11.62 1.27 -3.94
N PHE A 47 12.27 1.01 -2.79
CA PHE A 47 11.57 0.77 -1.54
C PHE A 47 10.71 1.98 -1.14
N ALA A 48 11.32 3.18 -1.11
CA ALA A 48 10.62 4.40 -0.77
C ALA A 48 9.44 4.69 -1.71
N GLY A 49 9.63 4.47 -3.01
CA GLY A 49 8.62 4.65 -4.04
C GLY A 49 7.44 3.69 -3.90
N LEU A 50 7.72 2.40 -3.69
CA LEU A 50 6.68 1.37 -3.51
C LEU A 50 5.84 1.62 -2.27
N THR A 51 6.48 1.96 -1.15
CA THR A 51 5.78 2.28 0.09
C THR A 51 4.99 3.58 -0.04
N ALA A 52 5.55 4.63 -0.65
CA ALA A 52 4.87 5.90 -0.86
C ALA A 52 3.63 5.76 -1.74
N VAL A 53 3.72 5.00 -2.85
CA VAL A 53 2.56 4.72 -3.72
C VAL A 53 1.47 3.98 -2.96
N SER A 54 1.83 2.99 -2.14
CA SER A 54 0.88 2.26 -1.32
C SER A 54 0.15 3.17 -0.33
N THR A 55 0.87 4.03 0.38
CA THR A 55 0.28 4.98 1.32
C THR A 55 -0.59 6.04 0.62
N LEU A 56 -0.13 6.63 -0.48
CA LEU A 56 -0.90 7.62 -1.25
C LEU A 56 -2.18 7.02 -1.85
N LEU A 57 -2.09 5.78 -2.32
CA LEU A 57 -3.26 5.07 -2.81
C LEU A 57 -4.24 4.74 -1.68
N GLY A 58 -3.73 4.53 -0.46
CA GLY A 58 -4.54 4.41 0.76
C GLY A 58 -5.42 5.62 1.01
N LEU A 59 -4.88 6.82 0.81
CA LEU A 59 -5.66 8.06 0.88
C LEU A 59 -6.77 8.10 -0.18
N ILE A 60 -6.49 7.67 -1.41
CA ILE A 60 -7.47 7.73 -2.49
C ILE A 60 -8.55 6.64 -2.34
N THR A 61 -8.17 5.45 -1.88
CA THR A 61 -9.02 4.25 -1.99
C THR A 61 -9.51 3.66 -0.67
N THR A 62 -8.82 3.87 0.46
CA THR A 62 -8.90 3.15 1.76
C THR A 62 -7.95 1.95 1.91
N LEU A 63 -7.70 1.52 3.16
CA LEU A 63 -6.79 0.43 3.50
C LEU A 63 -7.03 -0.89 2.72
N PRO A 64 -8.28 -1.40 2.60
CA PRO A 64 -8.55 -2.59 1.79
C PRO A 64 -8.50 -2.32 0.27
N GLY A 65 -8.62 -1.05 -0.15
CA GLY A 65 -8.55 -0.64 -1.55
C GLY A 65 -7.14 -0.75 -2.13
N VAL A 66 -6.11 -0.51 -1.31
CA VAL A 66 -4.70 -0.59 -1.72
C VAL A 66 -4.32 -1.97 -2.27
N PRO A 67 -4.47 -3.08 -1.53
CA PRO A 67 -4.14 -4.40 -2.07
C PRO A 67 -5.05 -4.78 -3.23
N ALA A 68 -6.30 -4.31 -3.31
CA ALA A 68 -7.17 -4.58 -4.44
C ALA A 68 -6.64 -3.99 -5.76
N VAL A 69 -5.93 -2.86 -5.71
CA VAL A 69 -5.35 -2.18 -6.89
C VAL A 69 -3.90 -2.58 -7.13
N LEU A 70 -3.08 -2.66 -6.08
CA LEU A 70 -1.63 -2.91 -6.23
C LEU A 70 -1.26 -4.39 -6.37
N THR A 71 -2.05 -5.32 -5.81
CA THR A 71 -1.75 -6.76 -5.95
C THR A 71 -1.74 -7.22 -7.41
N PRO A 72 -2.73 -6.84 -8.26
CA PRO A 72 -2.68 -7.15 -9.69
C PRO A 72 -1.48 -6.53 -10.43
N LEU A 73 -0.91 -5.44 -9.91
CA LEU A 73 0.21 -4.72 -10.51
C LEU A 73 1.58 -5.15 -9.96
N ALA A 74 1.62 -5.91 -8.86
CA ALA A 74 2.83 -6.25 -8.13
C ALA A 74 3.87 -6.97 -9.02
N GLY A 75 3.42 -7.84 -9.93
CA GLY A 75 4.31 -8.51 -10.89
C GLY A 75 5.04 -7.55 -11.83
N GLN A 76 4.33 -6.54 -12.35
CA GLN A 76 4.94 -5.52 -13.22
C GLN A 76 5.92 -4.64 -12.43
N MET A 77 5.54 -4.26 -11.20
CA MET A 77 6.41 -3.49 -10.31
C MET A 77 7.68 -4.25 -9.92
N ALA A 78 7.58 -5.57 -9.70
CA ALA A 78 8.74 -6.43 -9.45
C ALA A 78 9.68 -6.46 -10.67
N SER A 79 9.14 -6.65 -11.88
CA SER A 79 9.96 -6.60 -13.10
C SER A 79 10.62 -5.23 -13.34
N ALA A 80 9.95 -4.13 -13.00
CA ALA A 80 10.48 -2.77 -13.19
C ALA A 80 11.55 -2.41 -12.14
N SER A 81 11.35 -2.81 -10.88
CA SER A 81 12.28 -2.53 -9.78
C SER A 81 13.46 -3.50 -9.69
N GLY A 82 13.38 -4.67 -10.34
CA GLY A 82 14.36 -5.74 -10.15
C GLY A 82 14.28 -6.43 -8.78
N LEU A 83 13.30 -6.06 -7.93
CA LEU A 83 13.09 -6.65 -6.61
C LEU A 83 12.26 -7.94 -6.70
N PRO A 84 12.44 -8.89 -5.76
CA PRO A 84 11.55 -10.04 -5.64
C PRO A 84 10.09 -9.62 -5.45
N LEU A 85 9.15 -10.35 -6.07
CA LEU A 85 7.71 -10.09 -5.94
C LEU A 85 7.26 -10.04 -4.47
N GLU A 86 7.79 -10.94 -3.65
CA GLU A 86 7.53 -10.97 -2.20
C GLU A 86 7.92 -9.65 -1.52
N THR A 87 9.07 -9.07 -1.90
CA THR A 87 9.56 -7.80 -1.34
C THR A 87 8.68 -6.64 -1.76
N VAL A 88 8.21 -6.62 -3.01
CA VAL A 88 7.25 -5.63 -3.50
C VAL A 88 5.93 -5.71 -2.72
N LEU A 89 5.40 -6.91 -2.53
CA LEU A 89 4.17 -7.11 -1.76
C LEU A 89 4.32 -6.68 -0.30
N HIS A 90 5.44 -7.02 0.35
CA HIS A 90 5.71 -6.55 1.72
C HIS A 90 5.84 -5.02 1.80
N ALA A 91 6.50 -4.38 0.83
CA ALA A 91 6.61 -2.92 0.79
C ALA A 91 5.23 -2.25 0.69
N GLN A 92 4.29 -2.87 -0.03
CA GLN A 92 2.90 -2.42 -0.06
C GLN A 92 2.23 -2.54 1.30
N VAL A 93 2.45 -3.66 2.03
CA VAL A 93 1.92 -3.85 3.39
C VAL A 93 2.37 -2.75 4.34
N LEU A 94 3.65 -2.35 4.29
CA LEU A 94 4.15 -1.23 5.11
C LEU A 94 3.38 0.07 4.81
N GLY A 95 3.10 0.32 3.54
CA GLY A 95 2.41 1.54 3.11
C GLY A 95 0.96 1.63 3.58
N PHE A 96 0.16 0.57 3.41
CA PHE A 96 -1.25 0.58 3.84
C PHE A 96 -1.42 0.23 5.33
N SER A 97 -0.40 -0.25 6.03
CA SER A 97 -0.48 -0.40 7.49
C SER A 97 -0.35 0.93 8.23
N THR A 98 -0.09 2.02 7.50
CA THR A 98 0.16 3.36 8.05
C THR A 98 -0.97 4.31 7.63
N PRO A 99 -2.12 4.29 8.32
CA PRO A 99 -3.22 5.18 7.98
C PRO A 99 -2.86 6.63 8.31
N ILE A 100 -2.98 7.51 7.33
CA ILE A 100 -2.77 8.96 7.49
C ILE A 100 -4.04 9.61 8.04
N LEU A 101 -5.21 9.14 7.60
CA LEU A 101 -6.50 9.70 7.98
C LEU A 101 -7.47 8.61 8.49
N PRO A 102 -8.32 8.90 9.48
CA PRO A 102 -9.18 7.89 10.10
C PRO A 102 -10.18 7.22 9.14
N TYR A 103 -10.61 7.89 8.07
CA TYR A 103 -11.59 7.31 7.13
C TYR A 103 -11.05 6.13 6.34
N GLU A 104 -9.72 6.00 6.23
CA GLU A 104 -9.09 4.91 5.48
C GLU A 104 -9.39 3.55 6.11
N SER A 105 -9.72 3.53 7.40
CA SER A 105 -9.97 2.34 8.20
C SER A 105 -11.37 2.34 8.78
N ALA A 106 -12.22 1.41 8.34
CA ALA A 106 -13.56 1.24 8.89
C ALA A 106 -13.56 1.07 10.43
N PRO A 107 -12.65 0.30 11.05
CA PRO A 107 -12.51 0.25 12.51
C PRO A 107 -12.29 1.62 13.16
N LEU A 108 -11.47 2.50 12.56
CA LEU A 108 -11.22 3.84 13.09
C LEU A 108 -12.47 4.73 12.98
N VAL A 109 -13.21 4.64 11.87
CA VAL A 109 -14.48 5.37 11.70
C VAL A 109 -15.51 4.94 12.74
N VAL A 110 -15.65 3.63 12.98
CA VAL A 110 -16.55 3.10 14.01
C VAL A 110 -16.12 3.55 15.40
N ALA A 111 -14.81 3.59 15.69
CA ALA A 111 -14.30 4.10 16.97
C ALA A 111 -14.69 5.57 17.23
N VAL A 112 -14.62 6.43 16.21
CA VAL A 112 -15.10 7.82 16.32
C VAL A 112 -16.60 7.86 16.60
N GLY A 113 -17.38 7.04 15.89
CA GLY A 113 -18.85 6.98 16.06
C GLY A 113 -19.29 6.50 17.44
N LEU A 114 -18.57 5.55 18.03
CA LEU A 114 -18.87 5.01 19.36
C LEU A 114 -18.35 5.90 20.49
N GLY A 115 -17.22 6.59 20.28
CA GLY A 115 -16.59 7.43 21.30
C GLY A 115 -17.30 8.76 21.56
N GLY A 116 -18.14 9.24 20.63
CA GLY A 116 -18.82 10.53 20.75
C GLY A 116 -17.88 11.75 20.75
N GLU A 117 -16.57 11.53 20.62
CA GLU A 117 -15.55 12.56 20.63
C GLU A 117 -15.36 13.21 19.25
N ARG A 118 -14.86 14.45 19.24
CA ARG A 118 -14.49 15.15 18.01
C ARG A 118 -13.43 14.33 17.26
N SER A 119 -13.49 14.27 15.93
CA SER A 119 -12.52 13.52 15.11
C SER A 119 -11.08 14.07 15.17
N GLY A 120 -10.88 15.28 15.71
CA GLY A 120 -9.60 15.99 15.74
C GLY A 120 -8.45 15.25 16.44
N PRO A 121 -8.60 14.72 17.67
CA PRO A 121 -7.55 13.96 18.35
C PRO A 121 -7.14 12.70 17.59
N LEU A 122 -8.10 12.01 16.97
CA LEU A 122 -7.81 10.81 16.19
C LEU A 122 -7.02 11.14 14.91
N VAL A 123 -7.38 12.22 14.22
CA VAL A 123 -6.59 12.72 13.07
C VAL A 123 -5.16 13.06 13.51
N LYS A 124 -4.99 13.76 14.64
CA LYS A 124 -3.65 14.07 15.17
C LYS A 124 -2.85 12.81 15.50
N LEU A 125 -3.50 11.80 16.07
CA LEU A 125 -2.87 10.52 16.37
C LEU A 125 -2.43 9.80 15.09
N CYS A 126 -3.30 9.71 14.08
CA CYS A 126 -2.95 9.11 12.78
C CYS A 126 -1.77 9.84 12.13
N LEU A 127 -1.78 11.17 12.10
CA LEU A 127 -0.68 11.95 11.54
C LEU A 127 0.64 11.77 12.32
N LEU A 128 0.57 11.71 13.65
CA LEU A 128 1.74 11.49 14.48
C LEU A 128 2.32 10.07 14.28
N LEU A 129 1.45 9.05 14.21
CA LEU A 129 1.86 7.69 13.92
C LEU A 129 2.44 7.57 12.50
N ALA A 130 1.79 8.18 11.51
CA ALA A 130 2.31 8.21 10.14
C ALA A 130 3.68 8.88 10.06
N LEU A 131 3.88 9.98 10.78
CA LEU A 131 5.18 10.65 10.86
C LEU A 131 6.24 9.75 11.52
N LEU A 132 5.92 9.09 12.62
CA LEU A 132 6.82 8.14 13.28
C LEU A 132 7.14 6.96 12.36
N THR A 133 6.16 6.44 11.62
CA THR A 133 6.40 5.37 10.64
C THR A 133 7.36 5.82 9.57
N VAL A 134 7.14 6.99 8.96
CA VAL A 134 8.01 7.51 7.89
C VAL A 134 9.42 7.80 8.39
N LEU A 135 9.57 8.37 9.58
CA LEU A 135 10.88 8.81 10.09
C LEU A 135 11.68 7.72 10.82
N LEU A 136 11.02 6.73 11.42
CA LEU A 136 11.68 5.71 12.24
C LEU A 136 11.47 4.30 11.70
N LEU A 137 10.22 3.93 11.40
CA LEU A 137 9.89 2.55 11.08
C LEU A 137 10.37 2.18 9.67
N LEU A 138 10.07 2.98 8.65
CA LEU A 138 10.52 2.76 7.28
C LEU A 138 12.05 2.65 7.12
N PRO A 139 12.89 3.55 7.70
CA PRO A 139 14.34 3.38 7.61
C PRO A 139 14.83 2.15 8.38
N LEU A 140 14.16 1.78 9.48
CA LEU A 140 14.49 0.57 10.23
C LEU A 140 14.14 -0.70 9.43
N ASP A 141 12.96 -0.75 8.81
CA ASP A 141 12.52 -1.83 7.91
C ASP A 141 13.47 -1.96 6.71
N PHE A 142 13.85 -0.84 6.10
CA PHE A 142 14.81 -0.83 5.01
C PHE A 142 16.17 -1.41 5.44
N LEU A 143 16.70 -0.95 6.58
CA LEU A 143 17.97 -1.45 7.11
C LEU A 143 17.89 -2.95 7.42
N TRP A 144 16.78 -3.39 8.00
CA TRP A 144 16.53 -4.79 8.29
C TRP A 144 16.51 -5.66 7.02
N TRP A 145 15.83 -5.21 5.97
CA TRP A 145 15.74 -5.98 4.71
C TRP A 145 17.06 -6.00 3.95
N ARG A 146 17.84 -4.92 4.06
CA ARG A 146 19.21 -4.88 3.55
C ARG A 146 20.13 -5.84 4.30
N LEU A 147 20.01 -5.95 5.62
CA LEU A 147 20.76 -6.92 6.42
C LEU A 147 20.38 -8.37 6.08
N LEU A 148 19.13 -8.61 5.71
CA LEU A 148 18.64 -9.91 5.26
C LEU A 148 18.98 -10.24 3.78
N GLY A 149 19.60 -9.30 3.05
CA GLY A 149 19.93 -9.48 1.62
C GLY A 149 18.71 -9.59 0.71
N ARG A 150 17.56 -9.03 1.12
CA ARG A 150 16.31 -9.01 0.33
C ARG A 150 16.23 -7.78 -0.59
N ILE A 151 17.08 -6.80 -0.36
CA ILE A 151 17.27 -5.53 -1.06
C ILE A 151 18.77 -5.22 -1.05
#